data_AF-A0A6J5YH18-F1
#
_entry.id   AF-A0A6J5YH18-F1
#
_cell.length_a   1.000
_cell.length_b   1.000
_cell.length_c   1.000
_cell.angle_alpha   90.00
_cell.angle_beta   90.00
_cell.angle_gamma   90.00
#
_symmetry.space_group_name_H-M   'P 1'
#
loop_
_entity.id
_entity.type
_entity.pdbx_description
1 polymer ?
#
loop_
_entity_poly.entity_id
_entity_poly.type
_entity_poly.pdbx_seq_one_letter_code
_entity_poly.pdbx_strand_id
1 'polypeptide(L)'
;MGTQSDLDWKAAAKRNWLAIGLPEFLASIGIDFEKYFIEAVNKSNLSVDPYDDATWEIWPHSEIPSGVLHCFPKKVDASGVNWEEWFLMDGEIHHHILSNKKFDGATGIWIPQPGDADHPLAILDFSWHYEISENLQPLKYL
;
A
#
# COMPACT_ATOMS: atom_id res chain seq x y z
N MET A 1 3.95 -12.53 -25.21
CA MET A 1 4.70 -13.59 -24.51
C MET A 1 5.47 -12.90 -23.41
N GLY A 2 5.05 -13.04 -22.15
CA GLY A 2 5.80 -12.46 -21.02
C GLY A 2 7.15 -13.18 -20.90
N THR A 3 8.20 -12.42 -20.58
CA THR A 3 9.51 -12.99 -20.31
C THR A 3 9.51 -13.72 -18.97
N GLN A 4 10.47 -14.62 -18.73
CA GLN A 4 10.55 -15.41 -17.49
C GLN A 4 10.52 -14.52 -16.22
N SER A 5 11.07 -13.30 -16.28
CA SER A 5 11.04 -12.33 -15.18
C SER A 5 9.65 -11.79 -14.85
N ASP A 6 8.76 -11.69 -15.84
CA ASP A 6 7.39 -11.15 -15.67
C ASP A 6 6.49 -12.11 -14.88
N LEU A 7 6.76 -13.42 -14.99
CA LEU A 7 6.05 -14.46 -14.24
C LEU A 7 6.55 -14.54 -12.79
N ASP A 8 7.83 -14.27 -12.57
CA ASP A 8 8.48 -14.50 -11.29
C ASP A 8 8.06 -13.48 -10.24
N TRP A 9 7.94 -12.18 -10.61
CA TRP A 9 7.56 -11.17 -9.63
C TRP A 9 6.08 -11.23 -9.24
N LYS A 10 5.17 -11.45 -10.20
CA LYS A 10 3.73 -11.58 -9.92
C LYS A 10 3.44 -12.73 -8.98
N ALA A 11 4.13 -13.87 -9.17
CA ALA A 11 4.03 -15.01 -8.28
C ALA A 11 4.61 -14.69 -6.88
N ALA A 12 5.73 -13.95 -6.83
CA ALA A 12 6.32 -13.52 -5.56
C ALA A 12 5.40 -12.57 -4.78
N ALA A 13 4.81 -11.56 -5.42
CA ALA A 13 3.87 -10.63 -4.80
C ALA A 13 2.70 -11.38 -4.16
N LYS A 14 2.05 -12.28 -4.91
CA LYS A 14 0.95 -13.11 -4.40
C LYS A 14 1.38 -13.94 -3.18
N ARG A 15 2.54 -14.59 -3.25
CA ARG A 15 3.07 -15.37 -2.14
C ARG A 15 3.34 -14.51 -0.90
N ASN A 16 3.89 -13.30 -1.08
CA ASN A 16 4.16 -12.38 0.02
C ASN A 16 2.86 -11.90 0.67
N TRP A 17 1.85 -11.58 -0.12
CA TRP A 17 0.52 -11.21 0.37
C TRP A 17 -0.15 -12.33 1.16
N LEU A 18 -0.08 -13.58 0.67
CA LEU A 18 -0.58 -14.73 1.42
C LEU A 18 0.20 -14.93 2.73
N ALA A 19 1.52 -14.70 2.73
CA ALA A 19 2.36 -14.91 3.90
C ALA A 19 2.04 -13.94 5.05
N ILE A 20 1.53 -12.74 4.76
CA ILE A 20 1.11 -11.77 5.78
C ILE A 20 -0.36 -11.89 6.18
N GLY A 21 -1.12 -12.83 5.61
CA GLY A 21 -2.57 -12.96 5.86
C GLY A 21 -3.40 -11.84 5.23
N LEU A 22 -2.94 -11.31 4.09
CA LEU A 22 -3.62 -10.22 3.40
C LEU A 22 -5.07 -10.54 3.00
N PRO A 23 -5.40 -11.73 2.47
CA PRO A 23 -6.79 -12.05 2.10
C PRO A 23 -7.74 -11.96 3.29
N GLU A 24 -7.34 -12.49 4.44
CA GLU A 24 -8.16 -12.50 5.66
C GLU A 24 -8.37 -11.08 6.20
N PHE A 25 -7.31 -10.27 6.20
CA PHE A 25 -7.41 -8.87 6.59
C PHE A 25 -8.35 -8.08 5.67
N LEU A 26 -8.15 -8.17 4.35
CA LEU A 26 -8.99 -7.46 3.37
C LEU A 26 -10.45 -7.87 3.49
N ALA A 27 -10.73 -9.17 3.65
CA ALA A 27 -12.08 -9.65 3.86
C ALA A 27 -12.71 -9.07 5.14
N SER A 28 -11.92 -8.90 6.22
CA SER A 28 -12.39 -8.32 7.48
C SER A 28 -12.79 -6.84 7.36
N ILE A 29 -12.20 -6.11 6.42
CA ILE A 29 -12.53 -4.70 6.13
C ILE A 29 -13.44 -4.53 4.91
N GLY A 30 -13.94 -5.63 4.32
CA GLY A 30 -14.90 -5.59 3.20
C GLY A 30 -14.27 -5.42 1.81
N ILE A 31 -12.97 -5.65 1.65
CA ILE A 31 -12.28 -5.62 0.36
C ILE A 31 -12.14 -7.04 -0.20
N ASP A 32 -12.54 -7.22 -1.47
CA ASP A 32 -12.36 -8.47 -2.20
C ASP A 32 -10.92 -8.59 -2.74
N PHE A 33 -10.11 -9.45 -2.10
CA PHE A 33 -8.71 -9.69 -2.47
C PHE A 33 -8.55 -10.19 -3.91
N GLU A 34 -9.42 -11.08 -4.39
CA GLU A 34 -9.32 -11.62 -5.75
C GLU A 34 -9.56 -10.50 -6.77
N LYS A 35 -10.63 -9.73 -6.56
CA LYS A 35 -11.02 -8.63 -7.45
C LYS A 35 -10.01 -7.47 -7.47
N TYR A 36 -9.52 -7.04 -6.31
CA TYR A 36 -8.73 -5.81 -6.20
C TYR A 36 -7.21 -6.04 -6.27
N PHE A 37 -6.71 -7.20 -5.85
CA PHE A 37 -5.27 -7.46 -5.81
C PHE A 37 -4.85 -8.49 -6.86
N ILE A 38 -5.49 -9.66 -6.90
CA ILE A 38 -5.10 -10.75 -7.80
C ILE A 38 -5.37 -10.38 -9.26
N GLU A 39 -6.57 -9.90 -9.58
CA GLU A 39 -6.91 -9.46 -10.92
C GLU A 39 -6.02 -8.31 -11.38
N ALA A 40 -5.73 -7.33 -10.50
CA ALA A 40 -4.89 -6.18 -10.81
C ALA A 40 -3.47 -6.63 -11.20
N VAL A 41 -2.82 -7.47 -10.38
CA VAL A 41 -1.49 -8.02 -10.68
C VAL A 41 -1.49 -8.87 -11.94
N ASN A 42 -2.54 -9.65 -12.18
CA ASN A 42 -2.65 -10.46 -13.38
C ASN A 42 -2.75 -9.59 -14.64
N LYS A 43 -3.52 -8.49 -14.58
CA LYS A 43 -3.73 -7.54 -15.67
C LYS A 43 -2.53 -6.59 -15.91
N SER A 44 -1.64 -6.46 -14.94
CA SER A 44 -0.39 -5.69 -15.06
C SER A 44 0.40 -6.04 -16.32
N ASN A 45 0.88 -5.02 -17.04
CA ASN A 45 1.82 -5.18 -18.15
C ASN A 45 3.28 -4.89 -17.76
N LEU A 46 3.57 -4.69 -16.47
CA LEU A 46 4.92 -4.39 -16.01
C LEU A 46 5.84 -5.61 -16.10
N SER A 47 7.07 -5.36 -16.55
CA SER A 47 8.11 -6.38 -16.65
C SER A 47 8.91 -6.58 -15.36
N VAL A 48 8.74 -5.69 -14.38
CA VAL A 48 9.38 -5.73 -13.07
C VAL A 48 8.36 -5.43 -11.97
N ASP A 49 8.67 -5.86 -10.76
CA ASP A 49 7.84 -5.59 -9.57
C ASP A 49 7.83 -4.08 -9.28
N PRO A 50 6.68 -3.41 -9.31
CA PRO A 50 6.60 -2.00 -8.94
C PRO A 50 6.78 -1.76 -7.43
N TYR A 51 6.80 -2.82 -6.62
CA TYR A 51 6.95 -2.79 -5.16
C TYR A 51 8.25 -3.47 -4.69
N ASP A 52 9.27 -3.63 -5.55
CA ASP A 52 10.55 -4.24 -5.16
C ASP A 52 11.26 -3.46 -4.04
N ASP A 53 11.03 -2.15 -3.98
CA ASP A 53 11.51 -1.20 -2.99
C ASP A 53 10.59 -1.05 -1.77
N ALA A 54 9.47 -1.77 -1.72
CA ALA A 54 8.44 -1.62 -0.69
C ALA A 54 8.29 -2.86 0.20
N THR A 55 7.68 -2.63 1.35
CA THR A 55 7.35 -3.63 2.37
C THR A 55 5.84 -3.61 2.58
N TRP A 56 5.25 -4.81 2.62
CA TRP A 56 3.82 -5.01 2.88
C TRP A 56 3.65 -5.59 4.28
N GLU A 57 2.94 -4.87 5.15
CA GLU A 57 2.67 -5.30 6.53
C GLU A 57 1.28 -4.86 6.96
N ILE A 58 0.65 -5.66 7.83
CA ILE A 58 -0.58 -5.30 8.51
C ILE A 58 -0.21 -4.90 9.94
N TRP A 59 -0.52 -3.66 10.32
CA TRP A 59 -0.20 -3.11 11.62
C TRP A 59 -1.46 -2.92 12.46
N PRO A 60 -1.42 -3.23 13.77
CA PRO A 60 -2.44 -2.77 14.68
C PRO A 60 -2.39 -1.24 14.77
N HIS A 61 -3.54 -0.62 14.95
CA HIS A 61 -3.65 0.83 15.04
C HIS A 61 -4.58 1.19 16.20
N SER A 62 -4.19 2.18 17.01
CA SER A 62 -4.89 2.53 18.25
C SER A 62 -6.35 2.97 18.02
N GLU A 63 -6.61 3.67 16.91
CA GLU A 63 -7.95 4.16 16.53
C GLU A 63 -8.70 3.28 15.53
N ILE A 64 -8.03 2.33 14.87
CA ILE A 64 -8.61 1.50 13.80
C ILE A 64 -8.56 0.04 14.27
N PRO A 65 -9.67 -0.51 14.83
CA PRO A 65 -9.65 -1.81 15.49
C PRO A 65 -9.29 -2.99 14.56
N SER A 66 -9.58 -2.88 13.27
CA SER A 66 -9.17 -3.88 12.26
C SER A 66 -7.66 -3.88 11.99
N GLY A 67 -6.97 -2.79 12.33
CA GLY A 67 -5.63 -2.48 11.86
C GLY A 67 -5.62 -1.83 10.48
N VAL A 68 -4.41 -1.53 10.01
CA VAL A 68 -4.12 -0.87 8.74
C VAL A 68 -3.16 -1.75 7.94
N LEU A 69 -3.45 -1.95 6.66
CA LEU A 69 -2.50 -2.51 5.72
C LEU A 69 -1.60 -1.39 5.21
N HIS A 70 -0.30 -1.53 5.36
CA HIS A 70 0.67 -0.61 4.79
C HIS A 70 1.46 -1.29 3.65
N CYS A 71 1.67 -0.54 2.57
CA CYS A 71 2.68 -0.79 1.55
C CYS A 71 3.66 0.39 1.53
N PHE A 72 4.70 0.34 2.35
CA PHE A 72 5.59 1.48 2.61
C PHE A 72 7.01 1.22 2.06
N PRO A 73 7.77 2.27 1.70
CA PRO A 73 9.09 2.10 1.12
C PRO A 73 10.09 1.58 2.17
N LYS A 74 10.97 0.66 1.76
CA LYS A 74 12.09 0.15 2.59
C LYS A 74 13.08 1.24 2.96
N LYS A 75 13.15 2.29 2.15
CA LYS A 75 13.98 3.46 2.37
C LYS A 75 13.29 4.68 1.79
N VAL A 76 13.25 5.76 2.57
CA VAL A 76 12.77 7.06 2.10
C VAL A 76 13.97 7.93 1.74
N ASP A 77 13.91 8.59 0.59
CA ASP A 77 14.90 9.57 0.17
C ASP A 77 14.27 10.74 -0.60
N ALA A 78 15.07 11.76 -0.89
CA ALA A 78 14.63 12.97 -1.58
C ALA A 78 14.31 12.75 -3.07
N SER A 79 14.52 11.56 -3.63
CA SER A 79 14.22 11.26 -5.03
C SER A 79 12.71 11.09 -5.28
N GLY A 80 11.92 10.87 -4.24
CA GLY A 80 10.48 10.70 -4.32
C GLY A 80 10.11 9.23 -4.19
N VAL A 81 9.41 8.89 -3.12
CA VAL A 81 8.92 7.52 -2.87
C VAL A 81 7.44 7.58 -2.51
N ASN A 82 6.76 6.46 -2.78
CA ASN A 82 5.34 6.33 -2.50
C ASN A 82 5.10 5.30 -1.39
N TRP A 83 4.02 5.52 -0.66
CA TRP A 83 3.47 4.66 0.37
C TRP A 83 1.96 4.57 0.13
N GLU A 84 1.37 3.39 0.29
CA GLU A 84 -0.09 3.19 0.26
C GLU A 84 -0.58 2.58 1.57
N GLU A 85 -1.82 2.89 1.96
CA GLU A 85 -2.48 2.26 3.10
C GLU A 85 -3.97 1.98 2.86
N TRP A 86 -4.45 0.87 3.42
CA TRP A 86 -5.86 0.46 3.37
C TRP A 86 -6.39 0.15 4.76
N PHE A 87 -7.56 0.69 5.07
CA PHE A 87 -8.20 0.49 6.36
C PHE A 87 -9.71 0.78 6.34
N LEU A 88 -10.40 0.34 7.39
CA LEU A 88 -11.82 0.62 7.62
C LEU A 88 -11.95 1.62 8.78
N MET A 89 -12.48 2.81 8.52
CA MET A 89 -12.74 3.81 9.56
C MET A 89 -14.13 4.38 9.38
N ASP A 90 -14.88 4.49 10.48
CA ASP A 90 -16.26 4.99 10.51
C ASP A 90 -17.22 4.30 9.51
N GLY A 91 -16.97 3.02 9.22
CA GLY A 91 -17.77 2.21 8.29
C GLY A 91 -17.43 2.44 6.81
N GLU A 92 -16.43 3.26 6.51
CA GLU A 92 -15.94 3.54 5.17
C GLU A 92 -14.55 2.94 4.95
N ILE A 93 -14.34 2.39 3.74
CA ILE A 93 -13.05 1.84 3.33
C ILE A 93 -12.21 2.99 2.78
N HIS A 94 -11.05 3.19 3.37
CA HIS A 94 -10.09 4.20 2.94
C HIS A 94 -8.92 3.52 2.23
N HIS A 95 -8.52 4.09 1.11
CA HIS A 95 -7.27 3.79 0.44
C HIS A 95 -6.51 5.11 0.28
N HIS A 96 -5.44 5.31 1.04
CA HIS A 96 -4.61 6.49 0.88
C HIS A 96 -3.39 6.18 0.04
N ILE A 97 -3.08 7.10 -0.87
CA ILE A 97 -1.85 7.10 -1.67
C ILE A 97 -1.04 8.29 -1.23
N LEU A 98 0.17 8.01 -0.75
CA LEU A 98 1.05 8.97 -0.13
C LEU A 98 2.37 9.07 -0.89
N SER A 99 2.93 10.29 -0.97
CA SER A 99 4.25 10.53 -1.52
C SER A 99 4.99 11.61 -0.71
N ASN A 100 6.29 11.43 -0.50
CA ASN A 100 7.12 12.46 0.11
C ASN A 100 7.47 13.61 -0.86
N LYS A 101 6.91 13.58 -2.07
CA LYS A 101 6.88 14.71 -3.01
C LYS A 101 5.44 15.08 -3.32
N LYS A 102 5.21 16.36 -3.55
CA LYS A 102 3.91 16.83 -4.07
C LYS A 102 3.66 16.22 -5.44
N PHE A 103 2.45 15.72 -5.66
CA PHE A 103 1.96 15.21 -6.93
C PHE A 103 0.59 15.82 -7.29
N ASP A 104 0.20 15.68 -8.55
CA ASP A 104 -1.10 16.13 -9.03
C ASP A 104 -2.18 15.20 -8.49
N GLY A 105 -3.18 15.75 -7.79
CA GLY A 105 -4.23 14.97 -7.12
C GLY A 105 -4.15 15.02 -5.60
N ALA A 106 -2.98 15.36 -5.03
CA ALA A 106 -2.81 15.47 -3.59
C ALA A 106 -3.82 16.46 -2.96
N THR A 107 -4.63 15.97 -2.04
CA THR A 107 -5.69 16.72 -1.34
C THR A 107 -5.24 17.20 0.04
N GLY A 108 -4.16 16.64 0.58
CA GLY A 108 -3.66 16.96 1.90
C GLY A 108 -2.15 16.71 2.08
N ILE A 109 -1.69 17.00 3.30
CA ILE A 109 -0.35 16.67 3.78
C ILE A 109 -0.52 16.03 5.15
N TRP A 110 -0.03 14.82 5.30
CA TRP A 110 0.12 14.16 6.57
C TRP A 110 1.53 14.41 7.12
N ILE A 111 1.59 14.75 8.40
CA ILE A 111 2.84 14.97 9.12
C ILE A 111 2.76 14.09 10.37
N PRO A 112 3.70 13.13 10.54
CA PRO A 112 3.81 12.32 11.73
C PRO A 112 3.79 13.17 13.00
N GLN A 113 2.99 12.76 13.98
CA GLN A 113 2.95 13.45 15.26
C GLN A 113 4.07 12.94 16.18
N PRO A 114 4.58 13.77 17.11
CA PRO A 114 5.54 13.30 18.11
C PRO A 114 4.96 12.13 18.92
N GLY A 115 5.63 10.98 18.88
CA GLY A 115 5.19 9.77 19.58
C GLY A 115 4.21 8.89 18.81
N ASP A 116 4.06 9.11 17.50
CA ASP A 116 3.33 8.21 16.62
C ASP A 116 3.88 6.77 16.73
N ALA A 117 3.00 5.87 17.18
CA ALA A 117 3.28 4.46 17.38
C ALA A 117 2.42 3.55 16.48
N ASP A 118 1.54 4.15 15.68
CA ASP A 118 0.59 3.44 14.83
C ASP A 118 1.12 3.26 13.39
N HIS A 119 2.25 3.91 13.08
CA HIS A 119 2.87 3.90 11.75
C HIS A 119 4.29 3.29 11.76
N PRO A 120 4.72 2.64 10.66
CA PRO A 120 6.08 2.14 10.52
C PRO A 120 7.15 3.22 10.70
N LEU A 121 8.22 2.93 11.44
CA LEU A 121 9.30 3.89 11.72
C LEU A 121 9.92 4.50 10.45
N ALA A 122 9.94 3.73 9.34
CA ALA A 122 10.51 4.18 8.07
C ALA A 122 9.84 5.44 7.49
N ILE A 123 8.60 5.74 7.88
CA ILE A 123 7.83 6.87 7.34
C ILE A 123 7.70 8.05 8.29
N LEU A 124 8.13 7.92 9.55
CA LEU A 124 7.90 8.92 10.61
C LEU A 124 8.78 10.18 10.54
N ASP A 125 9.88 10.15 9.78
CA ASP A 125 10.79 11.30 9.65
C ASP A 125 10.42 12.23 8.48
N PHE A 126 9.29 11.97 7.79
CA PHE A 126 8.93 12.65 6.54
C PHE A 126 7.50 13.17 6.56
N SER A 127 7.27 14.23 5.79
CA SER A 127 5.92 14.71 5.48
C SER A 127 5.45 14.07 4.18
N TRP A 128 4.17 13.73 4.12
CA TRP A 128 3.61 12.96 3.03
C TRP A 128 2.43 13.71 2.43
N HIS A 129 2.53 14.06 1.16
CA HIS A 129 1.37 14.48 0.39
C HIS A 129 0.48 13.27 0.16
N TYR A 130 -0.82 13.39 0.34
CA TYR A 130 -1.72 12.25 0.14
C TYR A 130 -2.96 12.62 -0.67
N GLU A 131 -3.52 11.60 -1.31
CA GLU A 131 -4.88 11.58 -1.82
C GLU A 131 -5.63 10.36 -1.27
N ILE A 132 -6.96 10.48 -1.22
CA ILE A 132 -7.86 9.37 -0.89
C ILE A 132 -8.36 8.82 -2.22
N SER A 133 -7.96 7.60 -2.54
CA SER A 133 -8.29 6.96 -3.81
C SER A 133 -9.61 6.19 -3.72
N GLU A 134 -10.50 6.42 -4.69
CA GLU A 134 -11.70 5.60 -4.88
C GLU A 134 -11.38 4.21 -5.45
N ASN A 135 -10.19 4.04 -6.03
CA ASN A 135 -9.75 2.76 -6.57
C ASN A 135 -8.94 2.00 -5.50
N LEU A 136 -9.51 0.91 -4.98
CA LEU A 136 -8.89 0.09 -3.94
C LEU A 136 -7.78 -0.85 -4.44
N GLN A 137 -7.48 -0.85 -5.75
CA GLN A 137 -6.35 -1.61 -6.28
C GLN A 137 -5.03 -0.97 -5.84
N PRO A 138 -3.96 -1.76 -5.61
CA PRO A 138 -2.61 -1.22 -5.44
C PRO A 138 -2.19 -0.43 -6.68
N LEU A 139 -1.88 0.85 -6.49
CA LEU A 139 -1.81 1.85 -7.56
C LEU A 139 -0.39 2.27 -7.96
N LYS A 140 0.65 1.71 -7.35
CA LYS A 140 2.03 1.85 -7.86
C LYS A 140 2.15 1.17 -9.25
N TYR A 141 1.77 1.93 -10.29
CA TYR A 141 2.08 1.80 -11.72
C TYR A 141 1.66 0.53 -12.46
N LEU A 142 0.47 -0.03 -12.19
CA LEU A 142 -0.11 -1.09 -13.01
C LEU A 142 -0.71 -0.60 -14.34
#